data_AF-A0AA86U271-F1
#
_entry.id   AF-A0AA86U271-F1
#
_cell.length_a   1.000
_cell.length_b   1.000
_cell.length_c   1.000
_cell.angle_alpha   90.00
_cell.angle_beta   90.00
_cell.angle_gamma   90.00
#
_symmetry.space_group_name_H-M   'P 1'
#
loop_
_entity.id
_entity.type
_entity.pdbx_description
1 polymer ?
#
loop_
_entity_poly.entity_id
_entity_poly.type
_entity_poly.pdbx_seq_one_letter_code
_entity_poly.pdbx_strand_id
1 'polypeptide(L)'
;MPYKFSKKYPTSARVIIACLAMISDMVVVCASGIVMIFAMYFFTGLTADRMMLMGPSLMTECAVQHCYASRFLTYPKYKQFNKRSSKYVAFMVYYGYIWITAYASVYVTKEILDFIWYPRDGSIDTPAGVSTPYNLPVNSMIALHQVLTFVTLTSHNLWFKGKLLEGADPFAAAVLQCIVTWIIFGIWALHAVLIDNVGQMGGFIQWIPLTNLMSVSVFNGLNLEKVFKNTVTRGGYLALLTNLVNIGSWLVCYGITYALWPEEWKSGHLSNGHIGHSIWAMAAISWPAYQTIGFRLNPVICKKMCLDKNKNIRWGMSILYFMICSALALGIGTVFYIFWNRFLFDVLICDVLNYKNGDNKCVEIAWHSRPAYFFGFGIGTQFICYVETKEDSRDAIHDEVHEEKAHQVEAGIDSKGLESTATTVCAIEILPK
;
A
#
# COMPACT_ATOMS: atom_id res chain seq x y z
N MET A 1 6.69 6.28 -14.51
CA MET A 1 5.79 7.26 -15.17
C MET A 1 4.51 6.53 -15.57
N PRO A 2 3.29 6.99 -15.22
CA PRO A 2 2.17 6.60 -16.07
C PRO A 2 2.49 7.25 -17.42
N TYR A 3 2.88 6.44 -18.41
CA TYR A 3 3.25 6.97 -19.70
C TYR A 3 2.02 7.67 -20.26
N LYS A 4 2.08 9.00 -20.40
CA LYS A 4 1.20 9.69 -21.32
C LYS A 4 1.67 9.30 -22.71
N PHE A 5 1.19 8.15 -23.16
CA PHE A 5 1.52 7.63 -24.47
C PHE A 5 1.10 8.68 -25.48
N SER A 6 2.06 9.22 -26.22
CA SER A 6 1.76 9.96 -27.44
C SER A 6 0.73 9.16 -28.24
N LYS A 7 -0.36 9.82 -28.64
CA LYS A 7 -1.41 9.19 -29.45
C LYS A 7 -0.86 8.57 -30.74
N LYS A 8 0.39 8.89 -31.10
CA LYS A 8 1.15 8.42 -32.25
C LYS A 8 1.46 6.91 -32.26
N TYR A 9 1.57 6.24 -31.11
CA TYR A 9 1.89 4.80 -31.09
C TYR A 9 0.65 3.91 -31.15
N PRO A 10 0.67 2.76 -31.86
CA PRO A 10 -0.43 1.79 -31.84
C PRO A 10 -0.62 1.21 -30.43
N THR A 11 -1.86 0.78 -30.12
CA THR A 11 -2.22 0.28 -28.77
C THR A 11 -1.33 -0.88 -28.31
N SER A 12 -0.96 -1.80 -29.22
CA SER A 12 -0.07 -2.93 -28.94
C SER A 12 1.30 -2.47 -28.43
N ALA A 13 1.93 -1.48 -29.09
CA ALA A 13 3.21 -0.92 -28.66
C ALA A 13 3.11 -0.25 -27.28
N ARG A 14 2.00 0.43 -26.98
CA ARG A 14 1.78 1.04 -25.66
C ARG A 14 1.67 -0.01 -24.55
N VAL A 15 0.98 -1.12 -24.83
CA VAL A 15 0.88 -2.24 -23.88
C VAL A 15 2.25 -2.85 -23.62
N ILE A 16 3.05 -3.09 -24.66
CA ILE A 16 4.41 -3.65 -24.51
C ILE A 16 5.29 -2.72 -23.64
N ILE A 17 5.30 -1.42 -23.92
CA ILE A 17 6.06 -0.44 -23.13
C ILE A 17 5.56 -0.40 -21.68
N ALA A 18 4.24 -0.46 -21.45
CA ALA A 18 3.68 -0.50 -20.11
C ALA A 18 4.11 -1.75 -19.34
N CYS A 19 4.14 -2.92 -19.99
CA CYS A 19 4.65 -4.16 -19.41
C CYS A 19 6.15 -4.08 -19.08
N LEU A 20 6.98 -3.58 -20.00
CA LEU A 20 8.42 -3.41 -19.75
C LEU A 20 8.68 -2.46 -18.58
N ALA A 21 7.91 -1.38 -18.49
CA ALA A 21 8.03 -0.44 -17.39
C ALA A 21 7.51 -0.97 -16.06
N MET A 22 6.49 -1.84 -16.09
CA MET A 22 6.02 -2.58 -14.92
C MET A 22 7.13 -3.51 -14.41
N ILE A 23 7.83 -4.22 -15.29
CA ILE A 23 9.00 -5.05 -14.93
C ILE A 23 10.10 -4.18 -14.33
N SER A 24 10.40 -3.02 -14.92
CA SER A 24 11.37 -2.08 -14.36
C SER A 24 10.98 -1.60 -12.96
N ASP A 25 9.70 -1.32 -12.72
CA ASP A 25 9.22 -0.94 -11.38
C ASP A 25 9.38 -2.08 -10.38
N MET A 26 9.20 -3.35 -10.79
CA MET A 26 9.45 -4.51 -9.92
C MET A 26 10.91 -4.61 -9.50
N VAL A 27 11.85 -4.36 -10.42
CA VAL A 27 13.28 -4.34 -10.11
C VAL A 27 13.58 -3.24 -9.08
N VAL A 28 13.00 -2.05 -9.28
CA VAL A 28 13.15 -0.93 -8.33
C VAL A 28 12.53 -1.25 -6.96
N VAL A 29 11.37 -1.91 -6.93
CA VAL A 29 10.70 -2.39 -5.72
C VAL A 29 11.60 -3.37 -4.96
N CYS A 30 12.19 -4.34 -5.65
CA CYS A 30 13.13 -5.29 -5.04
C CYS A 30 14.39 -4.59 -4.50
N ALA A 31 14.99 -3.69 -5.27
CA ALA A 31 16.16 -2.91 -4.85
C ALA A 31 15.83 -2.02 -3.64
N SER A 32 14.66 -1.42 -3.61
CA SER A 32 14.18 -0.61 -2.48
C SER A 32 13.99 -1.47 -1.22
N GLY A 33 13.57 -2.74 -1.37
CA GLY A 33 13.51 -3.73 -0.30
C GLY A 33 14.85 -3.92 0.42
N ILE A 34 15.93 -4.00 -0.34
CA ILE A 34 17.29 -4.13 0.19
C ILE A 34 17.66 -2.87 1.00
N VAL A 35 17.44 -1.69 0.42
CA VAL A 35 17.72 -0.40 1.07
C VAL A 35 16.92 -0.26 2.37
N MET A 36 15.66 -0.68 2.36
CA MET A 36 14.78 -0.62 3.53
C MET A 36 15.26 -1.49 4.69
N ILE A 37 15.78 -2.69 4.41
CA ILE A 37 16.38 -3.54 5.47
C ILE A 37 17.58 -2.84 6.09
N PHE A 38 18.51 -2.30 5.29
CA PHE A 38 19.66 -1.59 5.84
C PHE A 38 19.26 -0.32 6.60
N ALA A 39 18.27 0.44 6.11
CA ALA A 39 17.74 1.60 6.80
C ALA A 39 17.20 1.20 8.19
N MET A 40 16.40 0.13 8.28
CA MET A 40 15.89 -0.35 9.55
C MET A 40 16.96 -0.88 10.48
N TYR A 41 17.92 -1.61 9.94
CA TYR A 41 19.07 -2.08 10.70
C TYR A 41 19.83 -0.89 11.31
N PHE A 42 20.04 0.18 10.54
CA PHE A 42 20.65 1.41 11.03
C PHE A 42 19.81 2.10 12.11
N PHE A 43 18.52 2.33 11.86
CA PHE A 43 17.63 3.04 12.80
C PHE A 43 17.32 2.27 14.09
N THR A 44 17.44 0.94 14.07
CA THR A 44 17.24 0.10 15.28
C THR A 44 18.54 -0.13 16.07
N GLY A 45 19.62 0.56 15.71
CA GLY A 45 20.89 0.55 16.44
C GLY A 45 21.80 -0.62 16.04
N LEU A 46 21.83 -0.96 14.75
CA LEU A 46 22.73 -1.96 14.17
C LEU A 46 22.60 -3.35 14.80
N THR A 47 21.38 -3.72 15.19
CA THR A 47 21.09 -5.04 15.76
C THR A 47 20.00 -5.72 14.93
N ALA A 48 20.31 -6.89 14.35
CA ALA A 48 19.36 -7.62 13.54
C ALA A 48 18.15 -8.09 14.36
N ASP A 49 18.34 -8.46 15.63
CA ASP A 49 17.26 -8.83 16.55
C ASP A 49 16.26 -7.67 16.75
N ARG A 50 16.77 -6.45 16.98
CA ARG A 50 15.90 -5.28 17.17
C ARG A 50 15.16 -4.91 15.89
N MET A 51 15.83 -5.02 14.75
CA MET A 51 15.19 -4.86 13.45
C MET A 51 14.08 -5.88 13.24
N MET A 52 14.33 -7.16 13.52
CA MET A 52 13.34 -8.22 13.36
C MET A 52 12.18 -8.10 14.36
N LEU A 53 12.43 -7.55 15.54
CA LEU A 53 11.42 -7.31 16.55
C LEU A 53 10.50 -6.13 16.19
N MET A 54 11.04 -5.01 15.72
CA MET A 54 10.29 -3.75 15.56
C MET A 54 9.98 -3.39 14.12
N GLY A 55 10.85 -3.74 13.18
CA GLY A 55 10.73 -3.38 11.77
C GLY A 55 9.38 -3.76 11.17
N PRO A 56 8.90 -5.01 11.33
CA PRO A 56 7.62 -5.43 10.77
C PRO A 56 6.43 -4.57 11.26
N SER A 57 6.36 -4.29 12.56
CA SER A 57 5.33 -3.41 13.13
C SER A 57 5.46 -1.96 12.64
N LEU A 58 6.68 -1.46 12.46
CA LEU A 58 6.92 -0.10 11.95
C LEU A 58 6.46 0.07 10.49
N MET A 59 6.67 -0.93 9.64
CA MET A 59 6.26 -0.87 8.24
C MET A 59 4.75 -0.96 8.06
N THR A 60 4.10 -1.78 8.86
CA THR A 60 2.63 -1.80 8.91
C THR A 60 2.10 -0.46 9.45
N GLU A 61 2.73 0.12 10.47
CA GLU A 61 2.35 1.44 10.99
C GLU A 61 2.54 2.54 9.94
N CYS A 62 3.60 2.50 9.13
CA CYS A 62 3.76 3.47 8.04
C CYS A 62 2.58 3.44 7.05
N ALA A 63 2.04 2.26 6.76
CA ALA A 63 0.83 2.14 5.93
C ALA A 63 -0.39 2.77 6.62
N VAL A 64 -0.55 2.56 7.93
CA VAL A 64 -1.61 3.18 8.73
C VAL A 64 -1.48 4.71 8.75
N GLN A 65 -0.28 5.22 8.98
CA GLN A 65 0.01 6.65 8.99
C GLN A 65 -0.25 7.29 7.62
N HIS A 66 0.08 6.59 6.54
CA HIS A 66 -0.32 7.01 5.20
C HIS A 66 -1.86 7.12 5.04
N CYS A 67 -2.65 6.22 5.60
CA CYS A 67 -4.11 6.32 5.53
C CYS A 67 -4.67 7.57 6.24
N TYR A 68 -4.14 7.92 7.42
CA TYR A 68 -4.46 9.19 8.07
C TYR A 68 -3.99 10.38 7.22
N ALA A 69 -2.79 10.27 6.67
CA ALA A 69 -2.07 11.37 6.07
C ALA A 69 -2.43 11.66 4.60
N SER A 70 -3.04 10.71 3.90
CA SER A 70 -3.37 10.84 2.47
C SER A 70 -4.14 12.12 2.14
N ARG A 71 -5.03 12.57 3.04
CA ARG A 71 -5.77 13.82 2.87
C ARG A 71 -4.91 15.07 3.06
N PHE A 72 -3.80 15.03 3.78
CA PHE A 72 -2.86 16.16 3.88
C PHE A 72 -2.31 16.56 2.53
N LEU A 73 -2.18 15.62 1.59
CA LEU A 73 -1.77 15.93 0.21
C LEU A 73 -2.75 16.91 -0.46
N THR A 74 -3.99 16.97 0.00
CA THR A 74 -5.00 17.92 -0.49
C THR A 74 -4.94 19.30 0.14
N TYR A 75 -4.16 19.48 1.23
CA TYR A 75 -4.08 20.73 1.98
C TYR A 75 -3.43 21.85 1.14
N PRO A 76 -4.01 23.06 1.06
CA PRO A 76 -3.55 24.10 0.12
C PRO A 76 -2.08 24.47 0.24
N LYS A 77 -1.56 24.62 1.47
CA LYS A 77 -0.14 24.96 1.69
C LYS A 77 0.78 23.82 1.25
N TYR A 78 0.40 22.58 1.51
CA TYR A 78 1.17 21.42 1.13
C TYR A 78 1.16 21.22 -0.40
N LYS A 79 0.00 21.41 -1.05
CA LYS A 79 -0.09 21.46 -2.51
C LYS A 79 0.84 22.53 -3.10
N GLN A 80 0.84 23.75 -2.55
CA GLN A 80 1.75 24.79 -3.02
C GLN A 80 3.23 24.39 -2.87
N PHE A 81 3.59 23.73 -1.77
CA PHE A 81 4.93 23.18 -1.58
C PHE A 81 5.27 22.12 -2.64
N ASN A 82 4.40 21.14 -2.87
CA ASN A 82 4.59 20.10 -3.89
C ASN A 82 4.79 20.70 -5.28
N LYS A 83 3.95 21.66 -5.66
CA LYS A 83 4.02 22.34 -6.97
C LYS A 83 5.32 23.13 -7.20
N ARG A 84 6.02 23.49 -6.13
CA ARG A 84 7.32 24.20 -6.18
C ARG A 84 8.52 23.26 -6.08
N SER A 85 8.28 22.03 -5.62
CA SER A 85 9.32 21.05 -5.30
C SER A 85 9.47 20.01 -6.40
N SER A 86 10.67 19.43 -6.54
CA SER A 86 10.83 18.25 -7.38
C SER A 86 10.05 17.08 -6.78
N LYS A 87 9.66 16.10 -7.61
CA LYS A 87 8.95 14.90 -7.15
C LYS A 87 9.71 14.15 -6.06
N TYR A 88 11.04 14.18 -6.08
CA TYR A 88 11.89 13.51 -5.09
C TYR A 88 11.85 14.22 -3.74
N VAL A 89 11.88 15.56 -3.73
CA VAL A 89 11.80 16.33 -2.48
C VAL A 89 10.41 16.18 -1.86
N ALA A 90 9.34 16.29 -2.66
CA ALA A 90 7.97 16.09 -2.19
C ALA A 90 7.77 14.69 -1.59
N PHE A 91 8.29 13.65 -2.28
CA PHE A 91 8.27 12.28 -1.79
C PHE A 91 9.02 12.13 -0.46
N MET A 92 10.27 12.60 -0.38
CA MET A 92 11.09 12.44 0.83
C MET A 92 10.50 13.14 2.05
N VAL A 93 9.93 14.33 1.88
CA VAL A 93 9.26 15.06 2.97
C VAL A 93 8.02 14.30 3.44
N TYR A 94 7.18 13.83 2.52
CA TYR A 94 5.96 13.10 2.87
C TYR A 94 6.25 11.75 3.53
N TYR A 95 7.12 10.95 2.91
CA TYR A 95 7.47 9.63 3.40
C TYR A 95 8.27 9.70 4.70
N GLY A 96 9.13 10.72 4.86
CA GLY A 96 9.82 11.01 6.11
C GLY A 96 8.86 11.36 7.24
N TYR A 97 7.83 12.18 6.97
CA TYR A 97 6.76 12.45 7.93
C TYR A 97 6.05 11.16 8.37
N ILE A 98 5.64 10.32 7.41
CA ILE A 98 4.98 9.03 7.68
C ILE A 98 5.86 8.12 8.54
N TRP A 99 7.16 8.04 8.23
CA TRP A 99 8.11 7.24 8.99
C TRP A 99 8.29 7.72 10.42
N ILE A 100 8.45 9.02 10.63
CA ILE A 100 8.65 9.62 11.96
C ILE A 100 7.41 9.41 12.82
N THR A 101 6.21 9.66 12.28
CA THR A 101 4.97 9.45 13.02
C THR A 101 4.72 7.97 13.30
N ALA A 102 5.07 7.08 12.38
CA ALA A 102 4.97 5.64 12.59
C ALA A 102 5.91 5.15 13.69
N TYR A 103 7.14 5.65 13.69
CA TYR A 103 8.10 5.36 14.76
C TYR A 103 7.58 5.82 16.11
N ALA A 104 7.16 7.08 16.23
CA ALA A 104 6.57 7.58 17.47
C ALA A 104 5.34 6.77 17.91
N SER A 105 4.45 6.43 16.98
CA SER A 105 3.24 5.65 17.24
C SER A 105 3.55 4.25 17.79
N VAL A 106 4.46 3.50 17.16
CA VAL A 106 4.83 2.15 17.63
C VAL A 106 5.47 2.21 19.03
N TYR A 107 6.37 3.16 19.28
CA TYR A 107 6.97 3.32 20.60
C TYR A 107 5.92 3.66 21.66
N VAL A 108 5.05 4.64 21.41
CA VAL A 108 3.97 4.99 22.33
C VAL A 108 3.02 3.81 22.56
N THR A 109 2.66 3.07 21.50
CA THR A 109 1.82 1.88 21.63
C THR A 109 2.47 0.86 22.55
N LYS A 110 3.75 0.58 22.32
CA LYS A 110 4.52 -0.37 23.13
C LYS A 110 4.53 0.05 24.61
N GLU A 111 4.87 1.30 24.91
CA GLU A 111 4.90 1.82 26.29
C GLU A 111 3.52 1.74 26.97
N ILE A 112 2.43 2.05 26.24
CA ILE A 112 1.06 1.92 26.77
C ILE A 112 0.73 0.45 27.07
N LEU A 113 1.04 -0.45 26.14
CA LEU A 113 0.78 -1.88 26.32
C LEU A 113 1.62 -2.44 27.48
N ASP A 114 2.89 -2.05 27.58
CA ASP A 114 3.76 -2.45 28.68
C ASP A 114 3.23 -1.92 30.02
N PHE A 115 2.73 -0.68 30.09
CA PHE A 115 2.13 -0.12 31.31
C PHE A 115 0.83 -0.81 31.73
N ILE A 116 -0.05 -1.17 30.78
CA ILE A 116 -1.36 -1.76 31.07
C ILE A 116 -1.26 -3.26 31.39
N TRP A 117 -0.41 -4.00 30.68
CA TRP A 117 -0.34 -5.47 30.76
C TRP A 117 0.85 -6.04 31.55
N TYR A 118 1.91 -5.27 31.77
CA TYR A 118 3.01 -5.67 32.66
C TYR A 118 2.99 -4.81 33.94
N PRO A 119 2.34 -5.24 35.03
CA PRO A 119 2.54 -4.60 36.31
C PRO A 119 4.03 -4.76 36.68
N ARG A 120 4.65 -3.65 37.08
CA ARG A 120 6.05 -3.52 37.50
C ARG A 120 6.47 -4.44 38.66
N ASP A 121 5.51 -5.17 39.23
CA ASP A 121 5.65 -5.95 40.45
C ASP A 121 5.52 -7.45 40.15
N GLY A 122 6.42 -8.00 39.33
CA GLY A 122 6.93 -9.38 39.37
C GLY A 122 6.01 -10.61 39.46
N SER A 123 4.69 -10.49 39.55
CA SER A 123 3.76 -11.60 39.76
C SER A 123 2.48 -11.37 38.97
N ILE A 124 2.50 -11.77 37.70
CA ILE A 124 1.29 -12.30 37.08
C ILE A 124 1.43 -13.81 37.20
N ASP A 125 0.56 -14.42 38.01
CA ASP A 125 0.29 -15.85 37.94
C ASP A 125 -0.19 -16.17 36.53
N THR A 126 0.76 -16.47 35.64
CA THR A 126 0.45 -17.14 34.38
C THR A 126 -0.24 -18.45 34.72
N PRO A 127 -1.46 -18.73 34.21
CA PRO A 127 -2.11 -20.00 34.42
C PRO A 127 -1.17 -21.13 33.99
N ALA A 128 -0.73 -21.92 34.97
CA ALA A 128 -0.01 -23.18 34.86
C ALA A 128 0.96 -23.33 33.66
N GLY A 129 2.24 -23.00 33.88
CA GLY A 129 3.35 -23.77 33.29
C GLY A 129 3.80 -23.41 31.87
N VAL A 130 3.35 -22.29 31.29
CA VAL A 130 3.83 -21.84 29.97
C VAL A 130 4.83 -20.70 30.13
N SER A 131 6.11 -21.05 30.30
CA SER A 131 7.23 -20.11 30.13
C SER A 131 7.38 -19.80 28.63
N THR A 132 6.53 -18.93 28.10
CA THR A 132 6.74 -18.36 26.77
C THR A 132 7.65 -17.14 26.90
N PRO A 133 8.55 -16.90 25.93
CA PRO A 133 9.41 -15.73 25.96
C PRO A 133 8.54 -14.47 25.78
N TYR A 134 8.28 -13.80 26.91
CA TYR A 134 7.84 -12.43 27.24
C TYR A 134 7.54 -11.34 26.17
N ASN A 135 7.35 -11.61 24.88
CA ASN A 135 7.17 -10.57 23.85
C ASN A 135 6.05 -10.83 22.82
N LEU A 136 5.27 -11.91 22.96
CA LEU A 136 4.26 -12.29 21.94
C LEU A 136 2.83 -11.71 22.07
N PRO A 137 2.34 -11.18 23.22
CA PRO A 137 1.06 -10.47 23.23
C PRO A 137 1.15 -9.06 22.63
N VAL A 138 2.19 -8.30 22.98
CA VAL A 138 2.32 -6.87 22.65
C VAL A 138 2.39 -6.65 21.14
N ASN A 139 3.28 -7.35 20.44
CA ASN A 139 3.43 -7.19 19.00
C ASN A 139 2.19 -7.61 18.21
N SER A 140 1.50 -8.68 18.66
CA SER A 140 0.25 -9.15 18.07
C SER A 140 -0.91 -8.17 18.29
N MET A 141 -0.95 -7.49 19.43
CA MET A 141 -1.93 -6.44 19.72
C MET A 141 -1.66 -5.15 18.93
N ILE A 142 -0.39 -4.76 18.78
CA ILE A 142 0.02 -3.65 17.89
C ILE A 142 -0.42 -3.96 16.45
N ALA A 143 -0.10 -5.16 15.97
CA ALA A 143 -0.50 -5.66 14.66
C ALA A 143 -2.02 -5.59 14.45
N LEU A 144 -2.79 -6.08 15.43
CA LEU A 144 -4.25 -6.06 15.37
C LEU A 144 -4.80 -4.62 15.33
N HIS A 145 -4.29 -3.74 16.18
CA HIS A 145 -4.65 -2.31 16.17
C HIS A 145 -4.47 -1.71 14.77
N GLN A 146 -3.31 -1.97 14.17
CA GLN A 146 -2.96 -1.48 12.85
C GLN A 146 -3.95 -1.97 11.79
N VAL A 147 -4.24 -3.28 11.77
CA VAL A 147 -5.18 -3.88 10.82
C VAL A 147 -6.59 -3.29 10.98
N LEU A 148 -7.11 -3.20 12.22
CA LEU A 148 -8.44 -2.63 12.50
C LEU A 148 -8.53 -1.16 12.07
N THR A 149 -7.49 -0.39 12.36
CA THR A 149 -7.37 1.00 11.94
C THR A 149 -7.39 1.11 10.42
N PHE A 150 -6.58 0.29 9.73
CA PHE A 150 -6.48 0.27 8.29
C PHE A 150 -7.82 -0.07 7.63
N VAL A 151 -8.56 -1.04 8.18
CA VAL A 151 -9.91 -1.41 7.73
C VAL A 151 -10.87 -0.24 7.90
N THR A 152 -10.92 0.33 9.10
CA THR A 152 -11.89 1.38 9.45
C THR A 152 -11.69 2.62 8.59
N LEU A 153 -10.43 3.07 8.44
CA LEU A 153 -10.10 4.27 7.68
C LEU A 153 -10.30 4.10 6.19
N THR A 154 -9.82 2.99 5.61
CA THR A 154 -9.98 2.74 4.18
C THR A 154 -11.46 2.59 3.83
N SER A 155 -12.25 1.93 4.68
CA SER A 155 -13.70 1.80 4.50
C SER A 155 -14.40 3.15 4.61
N HIS A 156 -14.08 3.95 5.63
CA HIS A 156 -14.62 5.30 5.76
C HIS A 156 -14.32 6.16 4.53
N ASN A 157 -13.07 6.18 4.08
CA ASN A 157 -12.63 7.02 2.98
C ASN A 157 -13.16 6.53 1.62
N LEU A 158 -13.18 5.21 1.37
CA LEU A 158 -13.50 4.65 0.06
C LEU A 158 -14.96 4.21 -0.07
N TRP A 159 -15.55 3.55 0.93
CA TRP A 159 -16.95 3.14 0.84
C TRP A 159 -17.89 4.31 1.06
N PHE A 160 -17.61 5.12 2.08
CA PHE A 160 -18.45 6.23 2.51
C PHE A 160 -18.00 7.61 2.00
N LYS A 161 -16.99 7.68 1.12
CA LYS A 161 -16.40 8.94 0.61
C LYS A 161 -15.94 9.89 1.71
N GLY A 162 -15.64 9.37 2.89
CA GLY A 162 -15.24 10.22 3.98
C GLY A 162 -16.34 11.10 4.58
N LYS A 163 -17.62 10.75 4.34
CA LYS A 163 -18.78 11.59 4.65
C LYS A 163 -18.85 12.07 6.11
N LEU A 164 -18.33 11.31 7.08
CA LEU A 164 -18.33 11.74 8.49
C LEU A 164 -17.44 12.95 8.73
N LEU A 165 -16.43 13.15 7.88
CA LEU A 165 -15.45 14.23 7.97
C LEU A 165 -15.48 15.08 6.69
N GLU A 166 -16.63 15.14 6.04
CA GLU A 166 -16.83 15.99 4.87
C GLU A 166 -16.81 17.46 5.31
N GLY A 167 -16.02 18.29 4.61
CA GLY A 167 -15.85 19.70 4.94
C GLY A 167 -14.94 19.99 6.16
N ALA A 168 -14.50 18.97 6.88
CA ALA A 168 -13.50 19.15 7.93
C ALA A 168 -12.14 19.54 7.32
N ASP A 169 -11.37 20.37 8.03
CA ASP A 169 -9.98 20.64 7.66
C ASP A 169 -9.20 19.30 7.56
N PRO A 170 -8.41 19.06 6.50
CA PRO A 170 -7.71 17.79 6.30
C PRO A 170 -6.81 17.39 7.47
N PHE A 171 -6.23 18.36 8.17
CA PHE A 171 -5.41 18.10 9.34
C PHE A 171 -6.22 17.74 10.56
N ALA A 172 -7.27 18.52 10.85
CA ALA A 172 -8.20 18.18 11.92
C ALA A 172 -8.85 16.80 11.69
N ALA A 173 -9.20 16.46 10.45
CA ALA A 173 -9.77 15.17 10.08
C ALA A 173 -8.79 14.02 10.36
N ALA A 174 -7.52 14.16 9.97
CA ALA A 174 -6.49 13.15 10.23
C ALA A 174 -6.25 12.94 11.74
N VAL A 175 -6.17 14.04 12.51
CA VAL A 175 -6.01 13.98 13.97
C VAL A 175 -7.22 13.32 14.64
N LEU A 176 -8.44 13.72 14.25
CA LEU A 176 -9.67 13.14 14.80
C LEU A 176 -9.79 11.65 14.47
N GLN A 177 -9.45 11.26 13.23
CA GLN A 177 -9.41 9.85 12.83
C GLN A 177 -8.42 9.06 13.70
N CYS A 178 -7.24 9.61 13.96
CA CYS A 178 -6.25 9.00 14.83
C CYS A 178 -6.80 8.83 16.26
N ILE A 179 -7.37 9.88 16.85
CA ILE A 179 -7.92 9.79 18.21
C ILE A 179 -9.04 8.73 18.30
N VAL A 180 -9.95 8.68 17.33
CA VAL A 180 -11.09 7.76 17.34
C VAL A 180 -10.66 6.30 17.23
N THR A 181 -9.72 5.98 16.33
CA THR A 181 -9.22 4.61 16.18
C THR A 181 -8.48 4.13 17.42
N TRP A 182 -7.72 5.02 18.07
CA TRP A 182 -7.07 4.74 19.36
C TRP A 182 -8.07 4.51 20.50
N ILE A 183 -9.17 5.27 20.56
CA ILE A 183 -10.25 5.02 21.54
C ILE A 183 -10.90 3.65 21.29
N ILE A 184 -11.26 3.34 20.04
CA ILE A 184 -11.86 2.05 19.67
C ILE A 184 -10.92 0.91 20.03
N PHE A 185 -9.63 1.04 19.73
CA PHE A 185 -8.63 0.06 20.09
C PHE A 185 -8.50 -0.08 21.61
N GLY A 186 -8.45 1.02 22.37
CA GLY A 186 -8.39 0.96 23.83
C GLY A 186 -9.58 0.19 24.44
N ILE A 187 -10.80 0.41 23.92
CA ILE A 187 -11.99 -0.35 24.32
C ILE A 187 -11.80 -1.83 23.96
N TRP A 188 -11.36 -2.14 22.74
CA TRP A 188 -11.25 -3.52 22.26
C TRP A 188 -10.11 -4.31 22.93
N ALA A 189 -8.97 -3.66 23.17
CA ALA A 189 -7.79 -4.27 23.76
C ALA A 189 -8.08 -4.76 25.18
N LEU A 190 -8.89 -4.03 25.96
CA LEU A 190 -9.39 -4.49 27.27
C LEU A 190 -10.23 -5.78 27.20
N HIS A 191 -10.80 -6.11 26.03
CA HIS A 191 -11.65 -7.30 25.82
C HIS A 191 -10.95 -8.42 25.02
N ALA A 192 -9.88 -8.13 24.29
CA ALA A 192 -9.22 -9.05 23.33
C ALA A 192 -8.25 -10.05 23.96
N VAL A 193 -8.08 -10.02 25.29
CA VAL A 193 -7.03 -10.73 26.06
C VAL A 193 -7.19 -12.28 26.06
N LEU A 194 -8.14 -12.85 25.31
CA LEU A 194 -8.52 -14.26 25.45
C LEU A 194 -8.50 -15.11 24.16
N ILE A 195 -7.95 -14.64 23.03
CA ILE A 195 -8.16 -15.33 21.74
C ILE A 195 -6.86 -15.68 21.00
N ASP A 196 -6.52 -16.98 20.97
CA ASP A 196 -5.44 -17.56 20.14
C ASP A 196 -5.62 -17.35 18.61
N ASN A 197 -6.80 -16.93 18.16
CA ASN A 197 -7.13 -16.73 16.74
C ASN A 197 -6.83 -15.32 16.19
N VAL A 198 -6.20 -14.42 16.95
CA VAL A 198 -5.90 -13.05 16.48
C VAL A 198 -5.07 -13.05 15.18
N GLY A 199 -4.14 -14.00 15.02
CA GLY A 199 -3.35 -14.13 13.78
C GLY A 199 -4.18 -14.52 12.56
N GLN A 200 -5.14 -15.45 12.71
CA GLN A 200 -6.06 -15.84 11.62
C GLN A 200 -7.02 -14.71 11.27
N MET A 201 -7.56 -14.07 12.31
CA MET A 201 -8.45 -12.93 12.13
C MET A 201 -7.71 -11.77 11.45
N GLY A 202 -6.46 -11.48 11.83
CA GLY A 202 -5.61 -10.48 11.19
C GLY A 202 -5.35 -10.79 9.72
N GLY A 203 -4.94 -12.03 9.40
CA GLY A 203 -4.72 -12.47 8.01
C GLY A 203 -5.98 -12.41 7.14
N PHE A 204 -7.15 -12.75 7.70
CA PHE A 204 -8.43 -12.61 7.01
C PHE A 204 -8.83 -11.15 6.84
N ILE A 205 -8.78 -10.35 7.91
CA ILE A 205 -9.21 -8.95 7.89
C ILE A 205 -8.30 -8.11 6.98
N GLN A 206 -7.01 -8.45 6.85
CA GLN A 206 -6.05 -7.70 6.03
C GLN A 206 -6.45 -7.54 4.56
N TRP A 207 -7.16 -8.51 4.00
CA TRP A 207 -7.62 -8.44 2.62
C TRP A 207 -8.72 -7.39 2.41
N ILE A 208 -9.44 -6.97 3.45
CA ILE A 208 -10.43 -5.89 3.35
C ILE A 208 -9.77 -4.58 2.90
N PRO A 209 -8.79 -4.03 3.64
CA PRO A 209 -8.14 -2.80 3.23
C PRO A 209 -7.31 -2.98 1.96
N LEU A 210 -6.73 -4.15 1.69
CA LEU A 210 -6.07 -4.40 0.39
C LEU A 210 -7.06 -4.35 -0.77
N THR A 211 -8.23 -4.96 -0.65
CA THR A 211 -9.28 -4.90 -1.68
C THR A 211 -9.79 -3.47 -1.86
N ASN A 212 -9.93 -2.72 -0.75
CA ASN A 212 -10.23 -1.30 -0.81
C ASN A 212 -9.14 -0.54 -1.59
N LEU A 213 -7.87 -0.82 -1.30
CA LEU A 213 -6.74 -0.16 -1.96
C LEU A 213 -6.52 -0.64 -3.40
N MET A 214 -6.96 -1.85 -3.78
CA MET A 214 -6.96 -2.30 -5.17
C MET A 214 -7.87 -1.41 -6.03
N SER A 215 -8.98 -0.91 -5.49
CA SER A 215 -9.88 -0.01 -6.21
C SER A 215 -9.21 1.32 -6.60
N VAL A 216 -8.32 1.83 -5.74
CA VAL A 216 -7.52 3.03 -6.05
C VAL A 216 -6.26 2.73 -6.86
N SER A 217 -5.96 1.46 -7.12
CA SER A 217 -4.83 1.04 -7.95
C SER A 217 -5.28 0.56 -9.34
N VAL A 218 -5.74 -0.69 -9.45
CA VAL A 218 -6.03 -1.33 -10.74
C VAL A 218 -7.25 -0.71 -11.42
N PHE A 219 -8.18 -0.17 -10.63
CA PHE A 219 -9.37 0.53 -11.11
C PHE A 219 -9.30 2.05 -10.97
N ASN A 220 -8.13 2.60 -10.66
CA ASN A 220 -7.92 4.05 -10.57
C ASN A 220 -8.51 4.79 -11.78
N GLY A 221 -9.38 5.77 -11.55
CA GLY A 221 -10.03 6.55 -12.60
C GLY A 221 -11.32 5.96 -13.18
N LEU A 222 -11.80 4.80 -12.71
CA LEU A 222 -13.19 4.40 -12.92
C LEU A 222 -14.12 5.16 -11.96
N ASN A 223 -15.04 5.94 -12.51
CA ASN A 223 -16.04 6.64 -11.71
C ASN A 223 -17.18 5.68 -11.33
N LEU A 224 -17.01 4.97 -10.21
CA LEU A 224 -18.06 4.11 -9.62
C LEU A 224 -19.18 4.92 -8.93
N GLU A 225 -19.08 6.25 -8.87
CA GLU A 225 -20.05 7.08 -8.16
C GLU A 225 -21.40 7.15 -8.89
N LYS A 226 -21.36 7.08 -10.23
CA LYS A 226 -22.57 7.11 -11.06
C LYS A 226 -23.32 5.76 -11.09
N VAL A 227 -22.71 4.72 -10.50
CA VAL A 227 -23.27 3.36 -10.49
C VAL A 227 -24.35 3.21 -9.43
N PHE A 228 -24.13 3.83 -8.26
CA PHE A 228 -24.97 3.62 -7.09
C PHE A 228 -25.87 4.82 -6.85
N LYS A 229 -27.16 4.57 -6.64
CA LYS A 229 -28.19 5.62 -6.47
C LYS A 229 -27.95 6.52 -5.24
N ASN A 230 -27.33 5.99 -4.18
CA ASN A 230 -26.96 6.76 -2.99
C ASN A 230 -25.74 6.15 -2.26
N THR A 231 -25.16 6.90 -1.31
CA THR A 231 -23.95 6.51 -0.57
C THR A 231 -24.13 5.27 0.30
N VAL A 232 -25.32 5.07 0.90
CA VAL A 232 -25.59 3.92 1.78
C VAL A 232 -25.61 2.62 0.96
N THR A 233 -26.33 2.63 -0.15
CA THR A 233 -26.38 1.52 -1.10
C THR A 233 -25.01 1.23 -1.69
N ARG A 234 -24.23 2.27 -2.04
CA ARG A 234 -22.82 2.12 -2.44
C ARG A 234 -21.99 1.42 -1.37
N GLY A 235 -22.10 1.87 -0.12
CA GLY A 235 -21.37 1.29 1.00
C GLY A 235 -21.67 -0.20 1.16
N GLY A 236 -22.95 -0.58 1.12
CA GLY A 236 -23.38 -1.97 1.19
C GLY A 236 -22.83 -2.84 0.06
N TYR A 237 -22.90 -2.39 -1.20
CA TYR A 237 -22.39 -3.17 -2.34
C TYR A 237 -20.86 -3.29 -2.36
N LEU A 238 -20.14 -2.22 -2.00
CA LEU A 238 -18.68 -2.26 -1.91
C LEU A 238 -18.22 -3.15 -0.75
N ALA A 239 -18.93 -3.12 0.39
CA ALA A 239 -18.67 -4.02 1.51
C ALA A 239 -18.90 -5.48 1.12
N LEU A 240 -20.01 -5.80 0.44
CA LEU A 240 -20.30 -7.15 -0.04
C LEU A 240 -19.23 -7.64 -1.01
N LEU A 241 -18.89 -6.85 -2.03
CA LEU A 241 -17.87 -7.20 -3.01
C LEU A 241 -16.51 -7.42 -2.35
N THR A 242 -16.14 -6.54 -1.40
CA THR A 242 -14.88 -6.65 -0.66
C THR A 242 -14.81 -7.95 0.14
N ASN A 243 -15.90 -8.32 0.82
CA ASN A 243 -15.96 -9.58 1.56
C ASN A 243 -15.87 -10.81 0.64
N LEU A 244 -16.51 -10.78 -0.54
CA LEU A 244 -16.40 -11.86 -1.51
C LEU A 244 -14.96 -12.04 -2.03
N VAL A 245 -14.29 -10.94 -2.39
CA VAL A 245 -12.88 -10.96 -2.83
C VAL A 245 -11.98 -11.40 -1.69
N ASN A 246 -12.24 -10.94 -0.46
CA ASN A 246 -11.51 -11.35 0.73
C ASN A 246 -11.61 -12.87 0.93
N ILE A 247 -12.82 -13.43 0.98
CA ILE A 247 -13.04 -14.87 1.14
C ILE A 247 -12.31 -15.66 0.04
N GLY A 248 -12.45 -15.25 -1.22
CA GLY A 248 -11.77 -15.91 -2.33
C GLY A 248 -10.24 -15.87 -2.21
N SER A 249 -9.68 -14.70 -1.88
CA SER A 249 -8.23 -14.51 -1.73
C SER A 249 -7.68 -15.27 -0.53
N TRP A 250 -8.43 -15.30 0.57
CA TRP A 250 -8.12 -16.10 1.75
C TRP A 250 -8.10 -17.59 1.41
N LEU A 251 -9.12 -18.12 0.72
CA LEU A 251 -9.18 -19.52 0.29
C LEU A 251 -8.01 -19.89 -0.64
N VAL A 252 -7.64 -19.01 -1.57
CA VAL A 252 -6.49 -19.23 -2.46
C VAL A 252 -5.19 -19.26 -1.66
N CYS A 253 -4.96 -18.29 -0.77
CA CYS A 253 -3.75 -18.27 0.06
C CYS A 253 -3.69 -19.48 1.00
N TYR A 254 -4.83 -19.88 1.56
CA TYR A 254 -4.96 -21.09 2.36
C TYR A 254 -4.58 -22.33 1.55
N GLY A 255 -5.12 -22.48 0.34
CA GLY A 255 -4.79 -23.59 -0.56
C GLY A 255 -3.33 -23.63 -1.00
N ILE A 256 -2.72 -22.48 -1.30
CA ILE A 256 -1.29 -22.37 -1.64
C ILE A 256 -0.44 -22.76 -0.44
N THR A 257 -0.74 -22.23 0.75
CA THR A 257 -0.04 -22.60 1.99
C THR A 257 -0.14 -24.13 2.16
N TYR A 258 -1.30 -24.72 1.92
CA TYR A 258 -1.52 -26.17 2.08
C TYR A 258 -0.68 -26.99 1.09
N ALA A 259 -0.59 -26.53 -0.15
CA ALA A 259 0.24 -27.17 -1.16
C ALA A 259 1.74 -27.04 -0.87
N LEU A 260 2.18 -25.96 -0.21
CA LEU A 260 3.59 -25.72 0.12
C LEU A 260 4.08 -26.52 1.33
N TRP A 261 3.22 -26.74 2.33
CA TRP A 261 3.57 -27.45 3.57
C TRP A 261 2.61 -28.62 3.89
N PRO A 262 2.41 -29.57 2.97
CA PRO A 262 1.37 -30.59 3.12
C PRO A 262 1.62 -31.53 4.31
N GLU A 263 2.88 -31.84 4.60
CA GLU A 263 3.24 -32.78 5.68
C GLU A 263 3.16 -32.12 7.07
N GLU A 264 3.55 -30.85 7.20
CA GLU A 264 3.39 -30.06 8.43
C GLU A 264 1.91 -29.81 8.76
N TRP A 265 1.07 -29.72 7.73
CA TRP A 265 -0.37 -29.56 7.89
C TRP A 265 -1.06 -30.86 8.32
N LYS A 266 -0.74 -31.98 7.66
CA LYS A 266 -1.33 -33.29 7.99
C LYS A 266 -0.90 -33.80 9.37
N SER A 267 0.32 -33.48 9.79
CA SER A 267 0.84 -33.82 11.12
C SER A 267 0.28 -32.95 12.25
N GLY A 268 -0.47 -31.88 11.92
CA GLY A 268 -0.99 -30.94 12.92
C GLY A 268 0.08 -30.06 13.57
N HIS A 269 1.30 -30.05 13.03
CA HIS A 269 2.41 -29.24 13.54
C HIS A 269 2.26 -27.75 13.19
N LEU A 270 1.45 -27.43 12.18
CA LEU A 270 1.14 -26.06 11.79
C LEU A 270 -0.07 -25.54 12.61
N SER A 271 0.19 -24.69 13.60
CA SER A 271 -0.87 -24.05 14.38
C SER A 271 -1.74 -23.13 13.52
N ASN A 272 -2.98 -22.91 13.96
CA ASN A 272 -3.90 -21.95 13.33
C ASN A 272 -3.28 -20.55 13.20
N GLY A 273 -2.54 -20.11 14.22
CA GLY A 273 -1.83 -18.82 14.21
C GLY A 273 -0.78 -18.73 13.10
N HIS A 274 0.00 -19.80 12.87
CA HIS A 274 1.01 -19.85 11.80
C HIS A 274 0.37 -19.76 10.41
N ILE A 275 -0.75 -20.45 10.19
CA ILE A 275 -1.52 -20.35 8.94
C ILE A 275 -1.99 -18.90 8.73
N GLY A 276 -2.56 -18.28 9.77
CA GLY A 276 -2.99 -16.88 9.72
C GLY A 276 -1.85 -15.91 9.37
N HIS A 277 -0.68 -16.13 9.96
CA HIS A 277 0.49 -15.31 9.71
C HIS A 277 1.02 -15.42 8.28
N SER A 278 1.04 -16.64 7.72
CA SER A 278 1.42 -16.89 6.33
C SER A 278 0.46 -16.21 5.35
N ILE A 279 -0.85 -16.33 5.60
CA ILE A 279 -1.87 -15.67 4.78
C ILE A 279 -1.70 -14.14 4.84
N TRP A 280 -1.40 -13.61 6.03
CA TRP A 280 -1.14 -12.18 6.19
C TRP A 280 0.11 -11.74 5.41
N ALA A 281 1.20 -12.49 5.50
CA ALA A 281 2.44 -12.24 4.76
C ALA A 281 2.19 -12.22 3.23
N MET A 282 1.44 -13.19 2.70
CA MET A 282 1.06 -13.25 1.29
C MET A 282 0.17 -12.07 0.88
N ALA A 283 -0.81 -11.73 1.71
CA ALA A 283 -1.69 -10.59 1.47
C ALA A 283 -0.87 -9.30 1.35
N ALA A 284 0.02 -9.03 2.32
CA ALA A 284 0.86 -7.84 2.33
C ALA A 284 1.79 -7.78 1.11
N ILE A 285 2.39 -8.90 0.70
CA ILE A 285 3.28 -8.96 -0.48
C ILE A 285 2.54 -8.75 -1.80
N SER A 286 1.26 -9.13 -1.88
CA SER A 286 0.47 -8.86 -3.07
C SER A 286 0.25 -7.37 -3.31
N TRP A 287 0.33 -6.53 -2.27
CA TRP A 287 0.06 -5.11 -2.35
C TRP A 287 0.94 -4.35 -3.36
N PRO A 288 2.28 -4.41 -3.30
CA PRO A 288 3.15 -3.77 -4.30
C PRO A 288 2.92 -4.32 -5.71
N ALA A 289 2.53 -5.60 -5.86
CA ALA A 289 2.20 -6.17 -7.16
C ALA A 289 0.94 -5.48 -7.75
N TYR A 290 -0.14 -5.37 -6.96
CA TYR A 290 -1.34 -4.66 -7.38
C TYR A 290 -1.09 -3.18 -7.68
N GLN A 291 -0.23 -2.51 -6.91
CA GLN A 291 0.14 -1.11 -7.14
C GLN A 291 0.90 -0.90 -8.45
N THR A 292 1.93 -1.72 -8.72
CA THR A 292 2.73 -1.63 -9.94
C THR A 292 1.91 -1.95 -11.19
N ILE A 293 1.06 -2.99 -11.13
CA ILE A 293 0.11 -3.33 -12.21
C ILE A 293 -0.85 -2.16 -12.45
N GLY A 294 -1.51 -1.68 -11.40
CA GLY A 294 -2.51 -0.61 -11.55
C GLY A 294 -1.89 0.66 -12.08
N PHE A 295 -0.75 1.09 -11.55
CA PHE A 295 -0.08 2.30 -12.00
C PHE A 295 0.35 2.26 -13.48
N ARG A 296 0.73 1.08 -14.01
CA ARG A 296 1.25 0.95 -15.39
C ARG A 296 0.22 0.51 -16.41
N LEU A 297 -0.63 -0.48 -16.08
CA LEU A 297 -1.55 -1.09 -17.03
C LEU A 297 -2.90 -0.38 -17.10
N ASN A 298 -3.40 0.16 -15.98
CA ASN A 298 -4.71 0.80 -15.92
C ASN A 298 -4.87 1.96 -16.94
N PRO A 299 -3.92 2.90 -17.08
CA PRO A 299 -4.06 4.01 -18.03
C PRO A 299 -4.18 3.57 -19.49
N VAL A 300 -3.68 2.37 -19.83
CA VAL A 300 -3.59 1.85 -21.19
C VAL A 300 -4.74 0.88 -21.51
N ILE A 301 -5.05 0.00 -20.56
CA ILE A 301 -5.89 -1.18 -20.77
C ILE A 301 -7.29 -0.95 -20.18
N CYS A 302 -7.37 -0.59 -18.90
CA CYS A 302 -8.65 -0.50 -18.18
C CYS A 302 -9.59 0.55 -18.81
N LYS A 303 -9.10 1.78 -19.04
CA LYS A 303 -9.94 2.84 -19.63
C LYS A 303 -10.49 2.49 -21.01
N LYS A 304 -9.82 1.62 -21.77
CA LYS A 304 -10.27 1.16 -23.09
C LYS A 304 -11.19 -0.06 -23.03
N MET A 305 -10.89 -1.01 -22.14
CA MET A 305 -11.65 -2.25 -22.01
C MET A 305 -12.94 -2.06 -21.20
N CYS A 306 -12.82 -1.34 -20.08
CA CYS A 306 -13.84 -1.25 -19.05
C CYS A 306 -14.84 -0.11 -19.29
N LEU A 307 -14.58 0.79 -20.24
CA LEU A 307 -15.49 1.88 -20.61
C LEU A 307 -16.00 1.69 -22.04
N ASP A 308 -17.28 2.01 -22.27
CA ASP A 308 -17.85 2.12 -23.62
C ASP A 308 -17.51 3.47 -24.28
N LYS A 309 -17.97 3.69 -25.52
CA LYS A 309 -17.76 4.96 -26.25
C LYS A 309 -18.36 6.18 -25.53
N ASN A 310 -19.40 5.96 -24.71
CA ASN A 310 -20.09 6.97 -23.92
C ASN A 310 -19.48 7.13 -22.52
N LYS A 311 -18.34 6.47 -22.23
CA LYS A 311 -17.68 6.42 -20.92
C LYS A 311 -18.52 5.76 -19.81
N ASN A 312 -19.50 4.93 -20.16
CA ASN A 312 -20.20 4.07 -19.20
C ASN A 312 -19.39 2.81 -18.91
N ILE A 313 -19.58 2.26 -17.71
CA ILE A 313 -18.85 1.08 -17.25
C ILE A 313 -19.41 -0.18 -17.92
N ARG A 314 -18.51 -0.95 -18.54
CA ARG A 314 -18.77 -2.29 -19.06
C ARG A 314 -18.42 -3.30 -17.97
N TRP A 315 -19.41 -3.69 -17.17
CA TRP A 315 -19.20 -4.57 -16.00
C TRP A 315 -18.50 -5.88 -16.33
N GLY A 316 -18.93 -6.60 -17.37
CA GLY A 316 -18.28 -7.85 -17.78
C GLY A 316 -16.80 -7.68 -18.12
N MET A 317 -16.44 -6.59 -18.80
CA MET A 317 -15.03 -6.28 -19.12
C MET A 317 -14.24 -5.81 -17.90
N SER A 318 -14.91 -5.16 -16.94
CA SER A 318 -14.30 -4.73 -15.68
C SER A 318 -13.97 -5.92 -14.79
N ILE A 319 -14.87 -6.91 -14.72
CA ILE A 319 -14.64 -8.19 -14.04
C ILE A 319 -13.50 -8.97 -14.72
N LEU A 320 -13.52 -9.06 -16.06
CA LEU A 320 -12.43 -9.73 -16.80
C LEU A 320 -11.08 -9.06 -16.55
N TYR A 321 -11.02 -7.72 -16.61
CA TYR A 321 -9.81 -6.97 -16.34
C TYR A 321 -9.30 -7.19 -14.90
N PHE A 322 -10.21 -7.25 -13.93
CA PHE A 322 -9.86 -7.60 -12.55
C PHE A 322 -9.24 -8.98 -12.44
N MET A 323 -9.86 -10.01 -13.05
CA MET A 323 -9.33 -11.36 -13.02
C MET A 323 -7.93 -11.44 -13.64
N ILE A 324 -7.69 -10.73 -14.74
CA ILE A 324 -6.37 -10.65 -15.38
C ILE A 324 -5.35 -9.98 -14.45
N CYS A 325 -5.70 -8.83 -13.85
CA CYS A 325 -4.81 -8.13 -12.95
C CYS A 325 -4.51 -8.95 -11.69
N SER A 326 -5.49 -9.65 -11.14
CA SER A 326 -5.31 -10.53 -9.98
C SER A 326 -4.43 -11.74 -10.31
N ALA A 327 -4.61 -12.37 -11.47
CA ALA A 327 -3.74 -13.45 -11.92
C ALA A 327 -2.28 -13.00 -12.07
N LEU A 328 -2.06 -11.82 -12.68
CA LEU A 328 -0.73 -11.21 -12.77
C LEU A 328 -0.17 -10.89 -11.38
N ALA A 329 -0.96 -10.26 -10.51
CA ALA A 329 -0.56 -9.88 -9.17
C ALA A 329 -0.16 -11.08 -8.31
N LEU A 330 -0.87 -12.21 -8.44
CA LEU A 330 -0.52 -13.48 -7.80
C LEU A 330 0.82 -14.02 -8.32
N GLY A 331 1.04 -14.02 -9.64
CA GLY A 331 2.31 -14.46 -10.23
C GLY A 331 3.50 -13.63 -9.73
N ILE A 332 3.37 -12.31 -9.74
CA ILE A 332 4.39 -11.37 -9.23
C ILE A 332 4.54 -11.52 -7.71
N GLY A 333 3.44 -11.66 -6.98
CA GLY A 333 3.44 -11.86 -5.54
C GLY A 333 4.22 -13.11 -5.12
N THR A 334 4.11 -14.20 -5.87
CA THR A 334 4.94 -15.40 -5.67
C THR A 334 6.42 -15.11 -5.85
N VAL A 335 6.80 -14.34 -6.88
CA VAL A 335 8.21 -13.93 -7.09
C VAL A 335 8.71 -13.07 -5.92
N PHE A 336 7.92 -12.11 -5.46
CA PHE A 336 8.25 -11.31 -4.28
C PHE A 336 8.32 -12.15 -3.00
N TYR A 337 7.47 -13.15 -2.84
CA TYR A 337 7.51 -14.07 -1.71
C TYR A 337 8.79 -14.90 -1.71
N ILE A 338 9.20 -15.43 -2.86
CA ILE A 338 10.48 -16.14 -3.01
C ILE A 338 11.64 -15.18 -2.74
N PHE A 339 11.62 -13.98 -3.32
CA PHE A 339 12.65 -12.96 -3.11
C PHE A 339 12.80 -12.57 -1.63
N TRP A 340 11.69 -12.35 -0.93
CA TRP A 340 11.68 -12.09 0.51
C TRP A 340 12.35 -13.24 1.27
N ASN A 341 11.90 -14.47 1.06
CA ASN A 341 12.38 -15.59 1.86
C ASN A 341 13.82 -15.98 1.54
N ARG A 342 14.16 -16.14 0.26
CA ARG A 342 15.48 -16.64 -0.17
C ARG A 342 16.56 -15.59 -0.17
N PHE A 343 16.25 -14.36 -0.56
CA PHE A 343 17.28 -13.34 -0.73
C PHE A 343 17.29 -12.37 0.44
N LEU A 344 16.17 -11.69 0.71
CA LEU A 344 16.13 -10.70 1.79
C LEU A 344 16.28 -11.36 3.17
N PHE A 345 15.65 -12.50 3.42
CA PHE A 345 15.71 -13.14 4.73
C PHE A 345 16.98 -13.99 4.89
N ASP A 346 17.13 -15.04 4.08
CA ASP A 346 18.26 -15.99 4.25
C ASP A 346 19.61 -15.29 4.02
N VAL A 347 19.78 -14.57 2.90
CA VAL A 347 21.07 -13.94 2.58
C VAL A 347 21.27 -12.63 3.34
N LEU A 348 20.34 -11.68 3.22
CA LEU A 348 20.59 -10.34 3.76
C LEU A 348 20.46 -10.30 5.30
N ILE A 349 19.36 -10.81 5.87
CA ILE A 349 19.11 -10.71 7.31
C ILE A 349 19.95 -11.74 8.08
N CYS A 350 19.93 -13.01 7.64
CA CYS A 350 20.65 -14.08 8.33
C CYS A 350 22.16 -14.02 8.07
N ASP A 351 22.61 -14.05 6.81
CA ASP A 351 24.04 -14.16 6.51
C ASP A 351 24.78 -12.81 6.63
N VAL A 352 24.24 -11.73 6.07
CA VAL A 352 24.92 -10.41 6.04
C VAL A 352 24.77 -9.65 7.35
N LEU A 353 23.54 -9.55 7.89
CA LEU A 353 23.29 -8.86 9.17
C LEU A 353 23.49 -9.74 10.40
N ASN A 354 23.85 -11.02 10.20
CA ASN A 354 24.21 -11.97 11.25
C ASN A 354 23.08 -12.23 12.27
N TYR A 355 21.83 -12.31 11.80
CA TYR A 355 20.70 -12.73 12.62
C TYR A 355 20.78 -14.24 12.92
N LYS A 356 21.26 -14.58 14.12
CA LYS A 356 21.59 -15.95 14.52
C LYS A 356 20.98 -16.33 15.85
N ASN A 357 20.73 -17.61 16.05
CA ASN A 357 20.33 -18.20 17.33
C ASN A 357 21.58 -18.31 18.22
N GLY A 358 21.39 -18.69 19.49
CA GLY A 358 22.47 -18.92 20.45
C GLY A 358 23.58 -19.89 19.98
N ASP A 359 23.31 -20.74 18.98
CA ASP A 359 24.27 -21.68 18.39
C ASP A 359 25.00 -21.16 17.14
N ASN A 360 24.97 -19.84 16.87
CA ASN A 360 25.62 -19.20 15.71
C ASN A 360 25.17 -19.71 14.33
N LYS A 361 24.05 -20.42 14.25
CA LYS A 361 23.35 -20.76 13.00
C LYS A 361 22.32 -19.69 12.67
N CYS A 362 22.02 -19.49 11.38
CA CYS A 362 20.87 -18.68 10.97
C CYS A 362 19.62 -19.22 11.65
N VAL A 363 18.74 -18.32 12.10
CA VAL A 363 17.46 -18.70 12.68
C VAL A 363 16.66 -19.46 11.63
N GLU A 364 16.56 -20.78 11.82
CA GLU A 364 15.67 -21.67 11.07
C GLU A 364 14.21 -21.30 11.39
N ILE A 365 13.80 -20.12 10.93
CA ILE A 365 12.40 -19.69 10.92
C ILE A 365 11.80 -20.27 9.65
N ALA A 366 10.82 -21.15 9.82
CA ALA A 366 10.03 -21.66 8.71
C ALA A 366 9.40 -20.50 7.92
N TRP A 367 9.32 -20.65 6.60
CA TRP A 367 8.91 -19.58 5.69
C TRP A 367 7.54 -18.98 6.04
N HIS A 368 6.60 -19.81 6.49
CA HIS A 368 5.26 -19.40 6.89
C HIS A 368 5.24 -18.45 8.11
N SER A 369 6.32 -18.42 8.91
CA SER A 369 6.45 -17.58 10.11
C SER A 369 7.35 -16.36 9.89
N ARG A 370 7.94 -16.19 8.70
CA ARG A 370 8.78 -15.02 8.41
C ARG A 370 7.90 -13.80 8.13
N PRO A 371 8.21 -12.62 8.69
CA PRO A 371 7.31 -11.46 8.67
C PRO A 371 7.35 -10.71 7.33
N ALA A 372 6.90 -11.35 6.26
CA ALA A 372 6.99 -10.82 4.89
C ALA A 372 6.17 -9.54 4.65
N TYR A 373 5.23 -9.25 5.56
CA TYR A 373 4.52 -7.98 5.62
C TYR A 373 5.43 -6.78 5.89
N PHE A 374 6.64 -6.99 6.45
CA PHE A 374 7.68 -5.97 6.49
C PHE A 374 8.03 -5.44 5.10
N PHE A 375 8.29 -6.34 4.14
CA PHE A 375 8.54 -5.97 2.75
C PHE A 375 7.27 -5.47 2.06
N GLY A 376 6.16 -6.19 2.22
CA GLY A 376 4.87 -5.86 1.59
C GLY A 376 4.37 -4.45 1.93
N PHE A 377 4.23 -4.13 3.21
CA PHE A 377 3.78 -2.78 3.63
C PHE A 377 4.86 -1.73 3.46
N GLY A 378 6.12 -2.06 3.73
CA GLY A 378 7.20 -1.10 3.63
C GLY A 378 7.34 -0.56 2.21
N ILE A 379 7.49 -1.45 1.23
CA ILE A 379 7.63 -1.06 -0.17
C ILE A 379 6.29 -0.62 -0.77
N GLY A 380 5.18 -1.23 -0.38
CA GLY A 380 3.86 -0.79 -0.83
C GLY A 380 3.54 0.65 -0.42
N THR A 381 3.88 1.03 0.82
CA THR A 381 3.72 2.40 1.33
C THR A 381 4.67 3.36 0.64
N GLN A 382 5.93 2.96 0.44
CA GLN A 382 6.91 3.76 -0.28
C GLN A 382 6.44 4.08 -1.71
N PHE A 383 5.93 3.08 -2.41
CA PHE A 383 5.45 3.22 -3.79
C PHE A 383 4.25 4.16 -3.88
N ILE A 384 3.22 4.00 -3.05
CA ILE A 384 2.04 4.88 -3.09
C ILE A 384 2.38 6.31 -2.72
N CYS A 385 3.25 6.53 -1.71
CA CYS A 385 3.71 7.86 -1.34
C CYS A 385 4.43 8.55 -2.50
N TYR A 386 5.27 7.81 -3.23
CA TYR A 386 5.95 8.34 -4.41
C TYR A 386 4.97 8.68 -5.53
N VAL A 387 3.99 7.82 -5.81
CA VAL A 387 2.99 8.05 -6.85
C VAL A 387 2.16 9.30 -6.55
N GLU A 388 1.57 9.39 -5.35
CA GLU A 388 0.67 10.49 -5.00
C GLU A 388 1.40 11.85 -4.93
N THR A 389 2.60 11.89 -4.32
CA THR A 389 3.37 13.15 -4.24
C THR A 389 3.89 13.59 -5.60
N LYS A 390 4.19 12.64 -6.49
CA LYS A 390 4.63 12.95 -7.85
C LYS A 390 3.53 13.62 -8.66
N GLU A 391 2.28 13.15 -8.57
CA GLU A 391 1.15 13.69 -9.36
C GLU A 391 0.93 15.19 -9.13
N ASP A 392 1.21 15.69 -7.92
CA ASP A 392 1.07 17.10 -7.57
C ASP A 392 2.40 17.90 -7.60
N SER A 393 3.49 17.30 -8.08
CA SER A 393 4.83 17.91 -8.05
C SER A 393 5.07 18.92 -9.19
N ARG A 394 6.09 19.78 -9.02
CA ARG A 394 6.55 20.72 -10.07
C ARG A 394 6.83 20.01 -11.40
N ASP A 395 7.43 18.83 -11.33
CA ASP A 395 7.81 18.06 -12.50
C ASP A 395 6.58 17.61 -13.31
N ALA A 396 5.47 17.28 -12.64
CA ALA A 396 4.21 16.94 -13.30
C ALA A 396 3.57 18.16 -14.00
N ILE A 397 3.66 19.34 -13.40
CA ILE A 397 3.12 20.58 -13.99
C ILE A 397 3.92 21.02 -15.22
N HIS A 398 5.25 20.94 -15.18
CA HIS A 398 6.05 21.28 -16.36
C HIS A 398 5.79 20.32 -17.52
N ASP A 399 5.60 19.03 -17.23
CA ASP A 399 5.22 18.04 -18.24
C ASP A 399 3.86 18.39 -18.89
N GLU A 400 2.88 18.89 -18.14
CA GLU A 400 1.58 19.35 -18.68
C GLU A 400 1.71 20.59 -19.58
N VAL A 401 2.49 21.59 -19.17
CA VAL A 401 2.68 22.83 -19.93
C VAL A 401 3.45 22.59 -21.24
N HIS A 402 4.42 21.68 -21.23
CA HIS A 402 5.13 21.28 -22.45
C HIS A 402 4.23 20.48 -23.41
N GLU A 403 3.31 19.66 -22.89
CA GLU A 403 2.31 18.95 -23.69
C GLU A 403 1.26 19.88 -24.32
N GLU A 404 0.74 20.87 -23.57
CA GLU A 404 -0.19 21.86 -24.15
C GLU A 404 0.45 22.64 -25.29
N LYS A 405 1.72 23.05 -25.12
CA LYS A 405 2.48 23.71 -26.19
C LYS A 405 2.73 22.79 -27.38
N ALA A 406 3.05 21.51 -27.16
CA ALA A 406 3.22 20.55 -28.24
C ALA A 406 1.90 20.30 -29.00
N HIS A 407 0.77 20.22 -28.30
CA HIS A 407 -0.56 20.09 -28.90
C HIS A 407 -1.00 21.33 -29.67
N GLN A 408 -0.67 22.54 -29.19
CA GLN A 408 -0.92 23.78 -29.93
C GLN A 408 -0.05 23.90 -31.19
N VAL A 409 1.19 23.39 -31.16
CA VAL A 409 2.06 23.33 -32.34
C VAL A 409 1.55 22.30 -33.36
N GLU A 410 1.09 21.12 -32.93
CA GLU A 410 0.49 20.12 -33.84
C GLU A 410 -0.83 20.62 -34.46
N ALA A 411 -1.70 21.27 -33.68
CA ALA A 411 -2.92 21.91 -34.21
C ALA A 411 -2.63 23.13 -35.11
N GLY A 412 -1.50 23.81 -34.88
CA GLY A 412 -1.01 24.91 -35.72
C GLY A 412 -0.35 24.45 -37.02
N ILE A 413 0.08 23.19 -37.13
CA ILE A 413 0.66 22.61 -38.35
C ILE A 413 -0.44 22.08 -39.28
N ASP A 414 -1.52 21.51 -38.74
CA ASP A 414 -2.70 21.10 -39.53
C ASP A 414 -3.55 22.28 -40.03
N SER A 415 -3.38 23.49 -39.48
CA SER A 415 -4.07 24.72 -39.92
C SER A 415 -3.25 25.61 -40.85
N LYS A 416 -1.95 25.35 -41.06
CA LYS A 416 -1.09 26.11 -41.98
C LYS A 416 -0.86 25.43 -43.33
N GLY A 417 -1.86 24.66 -43.76
CA GLY A 417 -1.87 23.95 -45.03
C GLY A 417 -2.84 24.52 -46.06
N LEU A 418 -3.29 25.78 -45.98
CA LEU A 418 -4.01 26.48 -47.08
C LEU A 418 -4.38 27.92 -46.66
N GLU A 419 -3.40 28.82 -46.53
CA GLU A 419 -3.71 30.26 -46.68
C GLU A 419 -2.68 30.93 -47.58
N SER A 420 -3.25 31.43 -48.69
CA SER A 420 -2.63 32.19 -49.76
C SER A 420 -1.83 33.38 -49.23
N THR A 421 -0.66 33.58 -49.83
CA THR A 421 0.09 34.84 -49.87
C THR A 421 -0.82 36.07 -50.01
N ALA A 422 -0.85 36.91 -48.99
CA ALA A 422 -1.17 38.33 -49.09
C ALA A 422 -0.45 39.09 -47.96
N THR A 423 0.02 40.27 -48.31
CA THR A 423 1.16 41.01 -47.76
C THR A 423 0.74 41.98 -46.63
N THR A 424 1.71 42.32 -45.75
CA THR A 424 1.81 43.60 -44.97
C THR A 424 0.82 43.76 -43.80
N VAL A 425 1.13 44.33 -42.62
CA VAL A 425 2.07 45.39 -42.20
C VAL A 425 2.53 45.16 -40.75
N CYS A 426 3.78 45.53 -40.51
CA CYS A 426 4.45 45.63 -39.21
C CYS A 426 3.85 46.80 -38.39
N ALA A 427 3.35 46.55 -37.18
CA ALA A 427 3.09 47.60 -36.20
C ALA A 427 3.63 47.16 -34.83
N ILE A 428 4.78 47.74 -34.50
CA ILE A 428 5.36 47.79 -33.17
C ILE A 428 4.48 48.71 -32.34
N GLU A 429 3.82 48.20 -31.31
CA GLU A 429 3.21 49.04 -30.28
C GLU A 429 4.03 48.99 -28.99
N ILE A 430 4.50 50.19 -28.65
CA ILE A 430 5.32 50.58 -27.52
C ILE A 430 4.41 50.65 -26.29
N LEU A 431 4.73 49.92 -25.23
CA LEU A 431 4.10 50.08 -23.91
C LEU A 431 4.59 51.39 -23.27
N PRO A 432 3.69 52.28 -22.77
CA PRO A 432 4.07 53.28 -21.80
C PRO A 432 3.90 52.73 -20.37
N LYS A 433 4.92 53.09 -19.57
CA LYS A 433 5.21 52.89 -18.15
C LYS A 433 4.08 52.54 -17.18
#